data_AF-A0A350CQR1-F1
#
_entry.id   AF-A0A350CQR1-F1
#
_cell.length_a   1.000
_cell.length_b   1.000
_cell.length_c   1.000
_cell.angle_alpha   90.00
_cell.angle_beta   90.00
_cell.angle_gamma   90.00
#
_symmetry.space_group_name_H-M   'P 1'
#
loop_
_entity.id
_entity.type
_entity.pdbx_description
1 polymer ?
#
loop_
_entity_poly.entity_id
_entity_poly.type
_entity_poly.pdbx_seq_one_letter_code
_entity_poly.pdbx_strand_id
1 'polypeptide(L)'
;SAVSSKRAIKRYDYAAHQISNVSIETAGTLDMDIELKFNLDDTVFSIDVKKTFIEQLKDIYKALISIGKQQRRDAACRENALRALDATASVHKLNIAPGEGGLVKQYGELLAALNSAMFDTHTKRDFSDVFAKYIHN
;
A
#
# COMPACT_ATOMS: atom_id res chain seq x y z
N SER A 1 -4.82 6.62 29.02
CA SER A 1 -5.70 7.52 29.80
C SER A 1 -6.72 6.70 30.58
N ALA A 2 -6.55 6.58 31.90
CA ALA A 2 -7.44 5.81 32.78
C ALA A 2 -8.71 6.58 33.20
N VAL A 3 -8.99 7.74 32.60
CA VAL A 3 -10.03 8.68 33.06
C VAL A 3 -11.16 8.87 32.01
N SER A 4 -11.06 8.25 30.82
CA SER A 4 -12.14 8.28 29.84
C SER A 4 -12.25 6.95 29.11
N SER A 5 -13.44 6.35 29.13
CA SER A 5 -13.77 5.13 28.37
C SER A 5 -14.03 5.39 26.89
N LYS A 6 -13.98 6.67 26.45
CA LYS A 6 -14.19 7.04 25.04
C LYS A 6 -13.07 6.44 24.20
N ARG A 7 -13.44 5.55 23.28
CA ARG A 7 -12.55 4.99 22.27
C ARG A 7 -12.72 5.77 20.97
N ALA A 8 -11.61 6.18 20.37
CA ALA A 8 -11.61 6.69 19.01
C ALA A 8 -11.59 5.50 18.04
N ILE A 9 -12.44 5.54 17.01
CA ILE A 9 -12.38 4.60 15.90
C ILE A 9 -11.50 5.23 14.83
N LYS A 10 -10.41 4.55 14.47
CA LYS A 10 -9.51 4.95 13.40
C LYS A 10 -9.60 3.94 12.27
N ARG A 11 -9.60 4.41 11.03
CA ARG A 11 -9.57 3.60 9.82
C ARG A 11 -8.36 4.00 8.99
N TYR A 12 -7.60 3.01 8.54
CA TYR A 12 -6.48 3.19 7.64
C TYR A 12 -6.69 2.28 6.44
N ASP A 13 -7.07 2.85 5.30
CA ASP A 13 -7.24 2.10 4.07
C ASP A 13 -5.87 1.74 3.47
N TYR A 14 -5.64 0.46 3.17
CA TYR A 14 -4.37 0.01 2.57
C TYR A 14 -4.07 0.67 1.21
N ALA A 15 -5.07 1.14 0.48
CA ALA A 15 -4.83 1.87 -0.77
C ALA A 15 -4.26 3.29 -0.54
N ALA A 16 -4.47 3.85 0.64
CA ALA A 16 -4.05 5.21 1.00
C ALA A 16 -2.86 5.24 1.96
N HIS A 17 -2.59 4.15 2.67
CA HIS A 17 -1.54 4.08 3.69
C HIS A 17 -0.57 2.92 3.45
N GLN A 18 0.71 3.24 3.30
CA GLN A 18 1.74 2.26 3.03
C GLN A 18 2.17 1.54 4.31
N ILE A 19 2.16 0.21 4.29
CA ILE A 19 2.78 -0.63 5.32
C ILE A 19 4.30 -0.62 5.13
N SER A 20 5.02 -0.36 6.21
CA SER A 20 6.48 -0.46 6.24
C SER A 20 6.99 -0.87 7.62
N ASN A 21 8.30 -1.16 7.72
CA ASN A 21 9.00 -1.44 8.98
C ASN A 21 8.34 -2.52 9.86
N VAL A 22 7.84 -3.58 9.23
CA VAL A 22 7.18 -4.69 9.93
C VAL A 22 8.22 -5.54 10.65
N SER A 23 8.09 -5.71 11.96
CA SER A 23 8.98 -6.54 12.79
C SER A 23 8.22 -7.18 13.95
N ILE A 24 8.67 -8.35 14.38
CA ILE A 24 8.27 -8.95 15.67
C ILE A 24 9.46 -8.82 16.61
N GLU A 25 9.21 -8.29 17.80
CA GLU A 25 10.17 -8.24 18.90
C GLU A 25 9.76 -9.23 19.99
N THR A 26 10.73 -9.99 20.47
CA THR A 26 10.56 -10.84 21.64
C THR A 26 11.38 -10.23 22.76
N ALA A 27 10.73 -9.82 23.84
CA ALA A 27 11.46 -9.54 25.06
C ALA A 27 11.86 -10.89 25.68
N GLY A 28 13.15 -11.07 26.00
CA GLY A 28 13.72 -12.10 26.89
C GLY A 28 13.20 -13.56 26.88
N THR A 29 13.79 -14.38 27.75
CA THR A 29 13.27 -15.73 28.03
C THR A 29 12.07 -15.69 28.97
N LEU A 30 11.96 -14.66 29.82
CA LEU A 30 10.93 -14.51 30.85
C LEU A 30 9.67 -13.75 30.41
N ASP A 31 9.71 -13.00 29.31
CA ASP A 31 8.55 -12.19 28.93
C ASP A 31 7.42 -13.05 28.37
N MET A 32 6.23 -12.72 28.82
CA MET A 32 4.99 -13.43 28.51
C MET A 32 4.32 -12.91 27.24
N ASP A 33 4.78 -11.77 26.73
CA ASP A 33 4.24 -11.10 25.56
C ASP A 33 5.32 -10.98 24.46
N ILE A 34 4.84 -10.86 23.24
CA ILE A 34 5.60 -10.60 22.02
C ILE A 34 4.99 -9.37 21.36
N GLU A 35 5.81 -8.56 20.72
CA GLU A 35 5.37 -7.27 20.20
C GLU A 35 5.44 -7.26 18.68
N LEU A 36 4.34 -6.91 18.01
CA LEU A 36 4.30 -6.64 16.57
C LEU A 36 4.41 -5.14 16.34
N LYS A 37 5.45 -4.73 15.61
CA LYS A 37 5.69 -3.34 15.19
C LYS A 37 5.54 -3.19 13.69
N PHE A 38 4.91 -2.11 13.25
CA PHE A 38 4.83 -1.71 11.84
C PHE A 38 4.41 -0.25 11.73
N ASN A 39 4.62 0.34 10.56
CA ASN A 39 4.17 1.68 10.25
C ASN A 39 3.07 1.65 9.18
N LEU A 40 2.10 2.56 9.31
CA LEU A 40 1.21 3.00 8.24
C LEU A 40 1.55 4.46 7.95
N ASP A 41 2.31 4.68 6.87
CA ASP A 41 3.01 5.93 6.60
C ASP A 41 3.81 6.40 7.84
N ASP A 42 3.47 7.58 8.38
CA ASP A 42 4.10 8.17 9.58
C ASP A 42 3.51 7.66 10.90
N THR A 43 2.44 6.84 10.85
CA THR A 43 1.80 6.30 12.05
C THR A 43 2.48 5.00 12.45
N VAL A 44 3.16 5.01 13.60
CA VAL A 44 3.80 3.83 14.19
C VAL A 44 2.79 3.03 15.03
N PHE A 45 2.73 1.72 14.80
CA PHE A 45 2.00 0.75 15.59
C PHE A 45 2.96 -0.14 16.37
N SER A 46 2.61 -0.38 17.62
CA SER A 46 3.26 -1.29 18.56
C SER A 46 2.14 -2.05 19.26
N ILE A 47 2.06 -3.36 19.05
CA ILE A 47 0.96 -4.19 19.55
C ILE A 47 1.55 -5.36 20.33
N ASP A 48 1.36 -5.35 21.64
CA ASP A 48 1.67 -6.47 22.51
C ASP A 48 0.62 -7.57 22.38
N VAL A 49 1.09 -8.81 22.22
CA VAL A 49 0.29 -10.00 22.08
C VAL A 49 0.85 -11.06 23.02
N LYS A 50 -0.01 -11.84 23.67
CA LYS A 50 0.45 -12.96 24.50
C LYS A 50 1.28 -13.93 23.67
N LYS A 51 2.44 -14.34 24.19
CA LYS A 51 3.42 -15.22 23.54
C LYS A 51 2.84 -16.56 23.07
N THR A 52 1.76 -17.03 23.71
CA THR A 52 1.03 -18.23 23.28
C THR A 52 0.45 -18.12 21.87
N PHE A 53 0.28 -16.91 21.33
CA PHE A 53 -0.23 -16.66 19.97
C PHE A 53 0.88 -16.38 18.95
N ILE A 54 2.13 -16.77 19.23
CA ILE A 54 3.27 -16.49 18.33
C ILE A 54 3.07 -17.03 16.91
N GLU A 55 2.46 -18.20 16.74
CA GLU A 55 2.24 -18.76 15.40
C GLU A 55 1.21 -17.94 14.61
N GLN A 56 0.09 -17.56 15.22
CA GLN A 56 -0.89 -16.67 14.58
C GLN A 56 -0.28 -15.29 14.30
N LEU A 57 0.57 -14.77 15.19
CA LEU A 57 1.22 -13.48 14.99
C LEU A 57 2.22 -13.52 13.82
N LYS A 58 2.96 -14.63 13.65
CA LYS A 58 3.85 -14.84 12.50
C LYS A 58 3.09 -14.78 11.18
N ASP A 59 1.85 -15.25 11.14
CA ASP A 59 1.03 -15.20 9.92
C ASP A 59 0.56 -13.78 9.59
N ILE A 60 0.14 -13.00 10.61
CA ILE A 60 -0.13 -11.57 10.45
C ILE A 60 1.13 -10.83 9.97
N TYR A 61 2.28 -11.11 10.58
CA TYR A 61 3.57 -10.54 10.17
C TYR A 61 3.89 -10.81 8.70
N LYS A 62 3.74 -12.05 8.22
CA LYS A 62 3.94 -12.40 6.80
C LYS A 62 2.94 -11.67 5.90
N ALA A 63 1.68 -11.58 6.31
CA ALA A 63 0.64 -10.87 5.56
C ALA A 63 0.99 -9.39 5.39
N LEU A 64 1.33 -8.70 6.48
CA LEU A 64 1.71 -7.28 6.46
C LEU A 64 2.94 -7.02 5.56
N ILE A 65 3.96 -7.88 5.64
CA ILE A 65 5.12 -7.79 4.73
C ILE A 65 4.71 -7.95 3.27
N SER A 66 3.85 -8.92 2.97
CA SER A 66 3.37 -9.18 1.62
C SER A 66 2.59 -7.98 1.07
N ILE A 67 1.69 -7.40 1.87
CA ILE A 67 0.93 -6.19 1.49
C ILE A 67 1.90 -5.02 1.24
N GLY A 68 2.83 -4.75 2.16
CA GLY A 68 3.81 -3.66 2.00
C GLY A 68 4.67 -3.80 0.73
N LYS A 69 5.06 -5.04 0.36
CA LYS A 69 5.77 -5.31 -0.90
C LYS A 69 4.91 -5.02 -2.13
N GLN A 70 3.63 -5.40 -2.11
CA GLN A 70 2.69 -5.13 -3.20
C GLN A 70 2.45 -3.63 -3.35
N GLN A 71 2.20 -2.92 -2.25
CA GLN A 71 2.02 -1.46 -2.25
C GLN A 71 3.23 -0.73 -2.85
N ARG A 72 4.46 -1.14 -2.48
CA ARG A 72 5.68 -0.54 -3.03
C ARG A 72 5.85 -0.82 -4.52
N ARG A 73 5.52 -2.03 -4.97
CA ARG A 73 5.52 -2.37 -6.40
C ARG A 73 4.52 -1.51 -7.15
N ASP A 74 3.29 -1.39 -6.65
CA ASP A 74 2.23 -0.59 -7.25
C ASP A 74 2.64 0.89 -7.33
N ALA A 75 3.28 1.43 -6.29
CA ALA A 75 3.83 2.78 -6.31
C ALA A 75 4.88 2.97 -7.42
N ALA A 76 5.81 2.03 -7.58
CA ALA A 76 6.80 2.07 -8.67
C ALA A 76 6.14 1.98 -10.06
N CYS A 77 5.07 1.19 -10.21
CA CYS A 77 4.30 1.14 -11.45
C CYS A 77 3.60 2.47 -11.75
N ARG A 78 3.03 3.14 -10.75
CA ARG A 78 2.44 4.48 -10.89
C ARG A 78 3.47 5.53 -11.30
N GLU A 79 4.66 5.50 -10.71
CA GLU A 79 5.77 6.36 -11.14
C GLU A 79 6.17 6.11 -12.60
N ASN A 80 6.23 4.84 -13.01
CA ASN A 80 6.55 4.49 -14.40
C ASN A 80 5.47 4.96 -15.37
N ALA A 81 4.18 4.92 -14.99
CA ALA A 81 3.09 5.46 -15.80
C ALA A 81 3.25 6.96 -16.04
N LEU A 82 3.63 7.72 -15.01
CA LEU A 82 3.93 9.16 -15.15
C LEU A 82 5.15 9.40 -16.07
N ARG A 83 6.24 8.64 -15.89
CA ARG A 83 7.43 8.74 -16.76
C ARG A 83 7.09 8.44 -18.23
N ALA A 84 6.25 7.44 -18.48
CA ALA A 84 5.79 7.08 -19.82
C ALA A 84 4.92 8.19 -20.44
N LEU A 85 4.06 8.82 -19.65
CA LEU A 85 3.28 9.97 -20.08
C LEU A 85 4.18 11.15 -20.48
N ASP A 86 5.17 11.50 -19.66
CA ASP A 86 6.11 12.59 -19.93
C ASP A 86 6.93 12.35 -21.20
N ALA A 87 7.40 11.11 -21.41
CA ALA A 87 8.08 10.70 -22.63
C ALA A 87 7.17 10.86 -23.85
N THR A 88 5.91 10.42 -23.75
CA THR A 88 4.93 10.52 -24.83
C THR A 88 4.62 11.98 -25.16
N ALA A 89 4.37 12.82 -24.14
CA ALA A 89 4.14 14.25 -24.31
C ALA A 89 5.35 14.95 -24.96
N SER A 90 6.57 14.52 -24.65
CA SER A 90 7.80 15.05 -25.26
C SER A 90 7.92 14.71 -26.75
N VAL A 91 7.53 13.50 -27.16
CA VAL A 91 7.45 13.12 -28.58
C VAL A 91 6.42 13.97 -29.32
N HIS A 92 5.27 14.25 -28.71
CA HIS A 92 4.25 15.11 -29.30
C HIS A 92 4.72 16.55 -29.52
N LYS A 93 5.61 17.09 -28.67
CA LYS A 93 6.20 18.43 -28.86
C LYS A 93 7.10 18.51 -30.09
N LEU A 94 7.67 17.39 -30.55
CA LEU A 94 8.55 17.32 -31.73
C LEU A 94 7.76 17.21 -33.05
N ASN A 95 6.50 16.75 -33.00
CA ASN A 95 5.65 16.60 -34.17
C ASN A 95 4.76 17.85 -34.37
N ILE A 96 5.09 18.63 -35.40
CA ILE A 96 4.36 19.84 -35.82
C ILE A 96 2.97 19.44 -36.34
N ALA A 97 1.95 20.06 -35.74
CA ALA A 97 0.53 20.08 -36.12
C ALA A 97 -0.20 18.72 -36.19
N PRO A 98 -0.84 18.27 -35.08
CA PRO A 98 -1.94 17.33 -35.19
C PRO A 98 -3.01 17.94 -36.12
N GLY A 99 -3.59 17.17 -37.03
CA GLY A 99 -4.77 17.60 -37.79
C GLY A 99 -5.88 18.10 -36.85
N GLU A 100 -6.80 18.93 -37.36
CA GLU A 100 -7.88 19.55 -36.58
C GLU A 100 -8.58 18.53 -35.65
N GLY A 101 -8.62 18.83 -34.34
CA GLY A 101 -9.22 17.95 -33.32
C GLY A 101 -8.32 16.82 -32.77
N GLY A 102 -7.15 16.56 -33.36
CA GLY A 102 -6.25 15.48 -32.94
C GLY A 102 -5.66 15.65 -31.54
N LEU A 103 -5.34 16.90 -31.14
CA LEU A 103 -4.73 17.18 -29.83
C LEU A 103 -5.67 16.88 -28.66
N VAL A 104 -6.94 17.28 -28.77
CA VAL A 104 -7.94 17.05 -27.70
C VAL A 104 -8.19 15.55 -27.53
N LYS A 105 -8.28 14.80 -28.63
CA LYS A 105 -8.45 13.35 -28.61
C LYS A 105 -7.24 12.65 -27.97
N GLN A 106 -6.02 12.98 -28.40
CA GLN A 106 -4.79 12.40 -27.84
C GLN A 106 -4.64 12.69 -26.35
N TYR A 107 -4.94 13.92 -25.93
CA TYR A 107 -4.99 14.28 -24.52
C TYR A 107 -5.98 13.40 -23.75
N GLY A 108 -7.20 13.22 -24.26
CA GLY A 108 -8.23 12.39 -23.63
C GLY A 108 -7.81 10.93 -23.48
N GLU A 109 -7.20 10.34 -24.51
CA GLU A 109 -6.69 8.97 -24.49
C GLU A 109 -5.55 8.78 -23.48
N LEU A 110 -4.60 9.73 -23.44
CA LEU A 110 -3.49 9.70 -22.48
C LEU A 110 -3.97 9.86 -21.04
N LEU A 111 -4.89 10.78 -20.80
CA LEU A 111 -5.47 10.98 -19.47
C LEU A 111 -6.26 9.75 -19.00
N ALA A 112 -7.04 9.13 -19.89
CA ALA A 112 -7.78 7.91 -19.58
C ALA A 112 -6.83 6.75 -19.23
N ALA A 113 -5.77 6.57 -20.02
CA ALA A 113 -4.75 5.56 -19.76
C ALA A 113 -4.03 5.80 -18.42
N LEU A 114 -3.65 7.06 -18.13
CA LEU A 114 -3.03 7.40 -16.86
C LEU A 114 -3.98 7.13 -15.69
N ASN A 115 -5.23 7.58 -15.75
CA ASN A 115 -6.20 7.37 -14.67
C ASN A 115 -6.43 5.88 -14.41
N SER A 116 -6.54 5.06 -15.46
CA SER A 116 -6.68 3.61 -15.32
C SER A 116 -5.45 2.98 -14.67
N ALA A 117 -4.24 3.42 -15.04
CA ALA A 117 -3.01 2.96 -14.41
C ALA A 117 -2.96 3.36 -12.92
N MET A 118 -3.29 4.61 -12.60
CA MET A 118 -3.15 5.19 -11.27
C MET A 118 -4.21 4.68 -10.29
N PHE A 119 -5.46 4.60 -10.70
CA PHE A 119 -6.59 4.38 -9.78
C PHE A 119 -7.15 2.97 -9.79
N ASP A 120 -6.91 2.20 -10.86
CA ASP A 120 -7.50 0.87 -11.03
C ASP A 120 -6.41 -0.20 -11.04
N THR A 121 -5.48 -0.11 -11.98
CA THR A 121 -4.50 -1.18 -12.25
C THR A 121 -3.43 -1.25 -11.16
N HIS A 122 -2.92 -0.10 -10.72
CA HIS A 122 -1.83 -0.02 -9.74
C HIS A 122 -2.29 0.58 -8.41
N THR A 123 -3.54 0.34 -8.03
CA THR A 123 -4.07 0.65 -6.69
C THR A 123 -4.97 -0.48 -6.22
N LYS A 124 -4.35 -1.52 -5.63
CA LYS A 124 -5.11 -2.60 -4.97
C LYS A 124 -5.73 -2.09 -3.67
N ARG A 125 -7.04 -2.30 -3.53
CA ARG A 125 -7.83 -1.89 -2.35
C ARG A 125 -8.15 -3.07 -1.42
N ASP A 126 -8.33 -4.25 -2.00
CA ASP A 126 -8.69 -5.46 -1.29
C ASP A 126 -7.48 -6.42 -1.24
N PHE A 127 -7.08 -6.79 -0.03
CA PHE A 127 -5.99 -7.72 0.27
C PHE A 127 -6.49 -9.01 0.94
N SER A 128 -7.78 -9.33 0.82
CA SER A 128 -8.38 -10.55 1.37
C SER A 128 -7.67 -11.82 0.89
N ASP A 129 -7.18 -11.83 -0.36
CA ASP A 129 -6.37 -12.90 -0.93
C ASP A 129 -5.04 -13.11 -0.19
N VAL A 130 -4.42 -12.02 0.28
CA VAL A 130 -3.18 -12.10 1.08
C VAL A 130 -3.47 -12.69 2.45
N PHE A 131 -4.56 -12.28 3.10
CA PHE A 131 -4.94 -12.87 4.38
C PHE A 131 -5.33 -14.35 4.23
N ALA A 132 -6.12 -14.72 3.22
CA ALA A 132 -6.46 -16.11 2.95
C ALA A 132 -5.23 -17.00 2.69
N LYS A 133 -4.14 -16.42 2.14
CA LYS A 133 -2.89 -17.13 1.90
C LYS A 133 -2.10 -17.43 3.18
N TYR A 134 -2.12 -16.52 4.15
CA TYR A 134 -1.23 -16.62 5.32
C TYR A 134 -1.94 -16.99 6.61
N ILE A 135 -3.18 -16.56 6.81
CA ILE A 135 -3.94 -16.83 8.03
C ILE A 135 -4.57 -18.22 7.89
N HIS A 136 -3.96 -19.21 8.53
CA HIS A 136 -4.48 -20.57 8.61
C HIS A 136 -5.08 -20.75 10.01
N ASN A 137 -6.40 -20.99 10.07
CA ASN A 137 -7.13 -21.25 11.31
C ASN A 137 -6.85 -22.67 11.84
#